data_AF-A0A9Q8VVE9-F1
#
_entry.id   AF-A0A9Q8VVE9-F1
#
_cell.length_a   1.000
_cell.length_b   1.000
_cell.length_c   1.000
_cell.angle_alpha   90.00
_cell.angle_beta   90.00
_cell.angle_gamma   90.00
#
_symmetry.space_group_name_H-M   'P 1'
#
loop_
_entity.id
_entity.type
_entity.pdbx_description
1 polymer ?
#
loop_
_entity_poly.entity_id
_entity_poly.type
_entity_poly.pdbx_seq_one_letter_code
_entity_poly.pdbx_strand_id
1 'polypeptide(L)'
;MKDKKWINCPSCGAEESMIFKSDVTENYSVKNYGSIKITGLDGYFCKVCKDGIFTRKSQNHINSVIAEFKAKKDAEVTVAADLISVDQMAKRLKLSRQSIHKMMNDGKIRYVFVGDIRLPLKKQSLAHK
;
A
#
# COMPACT_ATOMS: atom_id res chain seq x y z
N MET A 1 -18.33 -7.73 -0.19
CA MET A 1 -17.51 -8.97 -0.21
C MET A 1 -17.06 -9.26 1.20
N LYS A 2 -17.34 -10.46 1.73
CA LYS A 2 -16.87 -10.89 3.05
C LYS A 2 -15.40 -11.31 2.93
N ASP A 3 -14.57 -10.92 3.88
CA ASP A 3 -13.18 -11.39 3.93
C ASP A 3 -13.16 -12.90 4.25
N LYS A 4 -12.21 -13.61 3.64
CA LYS A 4 -12.01 -15.03 3.89
C LYS A 4 -11.61 -15.23 5.35
N LYS A 5 -12.33 -16.09 6.06
CA LYS A 5 -11.91 -16.57 7.39
C LYS A 5 -10.81 -17.61 7.23
N TRP A 6 -9.65 -17.36 7.84
CA TRP A 6 -8.55 -18.32 7.87
C TRP A 6 -8.65 -19.14 9.15
N ILE A 7 -8.76 -20.45 9.03
CA ILE A 7 -8.85 -21.39 10.15
C ILE A 7 -7.50 -22.13 10.29
N ASN A 8 -7.00 -22.70 9.19
CA ASN A 8 -5.70 -23.38 9.13
C ASN A 8 -4.61 -22.42 8.65
N CYS A 9 -3.38 -22.61 9.16
CA CYS A 9 -2.24 -21.80 8.76
C CYS A 9 -1.68 -22.26 7.41
N PRO A 10 -1.63 -21.40 6.37
CA PRO A 10 -1.09 -21.77 5.08
C PRO A 10 0.44 -21.84 5.04
N SER A 11 1.15 -21.25 6.02
CA SER A 11 2.62 -21.28 6.06
C SER A 11 3.16 -22.58 6.64
N CYS A 12 2.62 -23.03 7.79
CA CYS A 12 3.13 -24.21 8.51
C CYS A 12 2.20 -25.42 8.47
N GLY A 13 1.00 -25.30 7.90
CA GLY A 13 0.02 -26.38 7.80
C GLY A 13 -0.76 -26.68 9.09
N ALA A 14 -0.48 -25.98 10.20
CA ALA A 14 -1.16 -26.22 11.47
C ALA A 14 -2.67 -25.96 11.38
N GLU A 15 -3.47 -26.95 11.78
CA GLU A 15 -4.93 -26.89 11.80
C GLU A 15 -5.45 -26.00 12.94
N GLU A 16 -6.57 -25.29 12.69
CA GLU A 16 -7.26 -24.42 13.67
C GLU A 16 -6.32 -23.51 14.47
N SER A 17 -5.29 -23.00 13.78
CA SER A 17 -4.18 -22.29 14.40
C SER A 17 -4.24 -20.79 14.16
N MET A 18 -5.08 -20.33 13.23
CA MET A 18 -5.21 -18.93 12.85
C MET A 18 -6.19 -18.19 13.76
N ILE A 19 -5.71 -17.18 14.47
CA ILE A 19 -6.48 -16.35 15.39
C ILE A 19 -6.65 -14.96 14.78
N PHE A 20 -7.89 -14.48 14.70
CA PHE A 20 -8.15 -13.11 14.29
C PHE A 20 -7.69 -12.13 15.38
N LYS A 21 -6.89 -11.15 15.01
CA LYS A 21 -6.48 -10.03 15.85
C LYS A 21 -6.87 -8.73 15.16
N SER A 22 -7.40 -7.80 15.94
CA SER A 22 -7.74 -6.44 15.52
C SER A 22 -6.85 -5.43 16.21
N ASP A 23 -6.75 -4.22 15.63
CA ASP A 23 -5.94 -3.11 16.15
C ASP A 23 -4.45 -3.45 16.38
N VAL A 24 -3.93 -4.32 15.51
CA VAL A 24 -2.52 -4.66 15.47
C VAL A 24 -1.73 -3.47 14.96
N THR A 25 -0.54 -3.30 15.54
CA THR A 25 0.40 -2.25 15.17
C THR A 25 1.69 -2.89 14.68
N GLU A 26 2.14 -2.49 13.49
CA GLU A 26 3.34 -3.01 12.86
C GLU A 26 4.29 -1.90 12.45
N ASN A 27 5.59 -2.19 12.52
CA ASN A 27 6.64 -1.30 12.04
C ASN A 27 7.11 -1.79 10.66
N TYR A 28 6.92 -0.96 9.63
CA TYR A 28 7.37 -1.25 8.28
C TYR A 28 8.68 -0.52 7.99
N SER A 29 9.69 -1.26 7.55
CA SER A 29 10.90 -0.67 6.98
C SER A 29 10.71 -0.49 5.47
N VAL A 30 10.65 0.76 5.03
CA VAL A 30 10.51 1.13 3.63
C VAL A 30 11.89 1.44 3.08
N LYS A 31 12.38 0.56 2.20
CA LYS A 31 13.70 0.69 1.55
C LYS A 31 13.90 2.10 0.98
N ASN A 32 14.98 2.77 1.36
CA ASN A 32 15.37 4.14 0.98
C ASN A 32 14.49 5.28 1.56
N TYR A 33 13.44 4.98 2.33
CA TYR A 33 12.55 6.00 2.91
C TYR A 33 12.55 5.99 4.45
N GLY A 34 13.02 4.92 5.08
CA GLY A 34 13.06 4.78 6.54
C GLY A 34 11.93 3.89 7.07
N SER A 35 11.68 3.95 8.37
CA SER A 35 10.63 3.17 9.03
C SER A 35 9.36 3.97 9.27
N ILE A 36 8.22 3.31 9.18
CA ILE A 36 6.90 3.86 9.51
C ILE A 36 6.12 2.88 10.40
N LYS A 37 5.50 3.41 11.44
CA LYS A 37 4.60 2.67 12.32
C LYS A 37 3.17 2.78 11.78
N ILE A 38 2.52 1.65 11.55
CA ILE A 38 1.14 1.58 11.05
C ILE A 38 0.28 0.88 12.10
N THR A 39 -0.79 1.54 12.54
CA THR A 39 -1.72 1.11 13.59
C THR A 39 -3.08 0.71 12.98
N GLY A 40 -3.97 0.10 13.77
CA GLY A 40 -5.33 -0.21 13.31
C GLY A 40 -5.40 -1.34 12.27
N LEU A 41 -4.48 -2.31 12.35
CA LEU A 41 -4.43 -3.44 11.41
C LEU A 41 -5.21 -4.65 11.94
N ASP A 42 -5.95 -5.27 11.05
CA ASP A 42 -6.75 -6.46 11.32
C ASP A 42 -6.19 -7.61 10.47
N GLY A 43 -6.01 -8.77 11.08
CA GLY A 43 -5.42 -9.92 10.41
C GLY A 43 -5.60 -11.22 11.17
N TYR A 44 -5.29 -12.32 10.50
CA TYR A 44 -5.25 -13.65 11.10
C TYR A 44 -3.80 -14.02 11.34
N PHE A 45 -3.47 -14.46 12.56
CA PHE A 45 -2.12 -14.82 12.95
C PHE A 45 -2.07 -16.24 13.48
N CYS A 46 -1.11 -17.02 13.01
CA CYS A 46 -0.92 -18.38 13.47
C CYS A 46 -0.35 -18.39 14.89
N LYS A 47 -0.96 -19.13 15.81
CA LYS A 47 -0.45 -19.32 17.17
C LYS A 47 0.87 -20.11 17.23
N VAL A 48 1.19 -20.89 16.19
CA VAL A 48 2.35 -21.79 16.12
C VAL A 48 3.56 -21.09 15.50
N CYS A 49 3.50 -20.74 14.21
CA CYS A 49 4.63 -20.12 13.52
C CYS A 49 4.67 -18.59 13.61
N LYS A 50 3.65 -17.96 14.21
CA LYS A 50 3.49 -16.50 14.33
C LYS A 50 3.30 -15.74 13.02
N ASP A 51 3.27 -16.42 11.87
CA ASP A 51 2.95 -15.78 10.59
C ASP A 51 1.54 -15.22 10.58
N GLY A 52 1.41 -14.06 9.93
CA GLY A 52 0.17 -13.30 9.85
C GLY A 52 -0.26 -13.02 8.42
N ILE A 53 -1.58 -13.03 8.20
CA ILE A 53 -2.21 -12.59 6.97
C ILE A 53 -3.16 -11.45 7.33
N PHE A 54 -2.85 -10.25 6.85
CA PHE A 54 -3.74 -9.11 7.02
C PHE A 54 -5.01 -9.25 6.19
N THR A 55 -6.11 -8.70 6.71
CA THR A 55 -7.35 -8.55 5.95
C THR A 55 -7.11 -7.68 4.72
N ARG A 56 -7.99 -7.77 3.71
CA ARG A 56 -7.87 -6.93 2.52
C ARG A 56 -7.97 -5.44 2.87
N LYS A 57 -8.82 -5.08 3.83
CA LYS A 57 -8.95 -3.71 4.33
C LYS A 57 -7.63 -3.21 4.89
N SER A 58 -7.00 -3.98 5.77
CA SER A 58 -5.73 -3.61 6.39
C SER A 58 -4.58 -3.61 5.39
N GLN A 59 -4.54 -4.55 4.44
CA GLN A 59 -3.55 -4.53 3.37
C GLN A 59 -3.66 -3.28 2.49
N ASN A 60 -4.89 -2.86 2.14
CA ASN A 60 -5.10 -1.61 1.40
C ASN A 60 -4.67 -0.39 2.22
N HIS A 61 -4.94 -0.39 3.53
CA HIS A 61 -4.51 0.67 4.43
C HIS A 61 -2.97 0.75 4.51
N ILE A 62 -2.29 -0.38 4.70
CA ILE A 62 -0.83 -0.49 4.69
C ILE A 62 -0.27 0.09 3.39
N ASN A 63 -0.81 -0.32 2.23
CA ASN A 63 -0.35 0.17 0.93
C ASN A 63 -0.52 1.69 0.81
N SER A 64 -1.67 2.22 1.25
CA SER A 64 -1.96 3.66 1.22
C SER A 64 -1.02 4.46 2.10
N VAL A 65 -0.78 4.02 3.34
CA VAL A 65 0.11 4.70 4.28
C VAL A 65 1.55 4.68 3.77
N ILE A 66 2.02 3.55 3.23
CA ILE A 66 3.36 3.45 2.64
C ILE A 66 3.47 4.35 1.40
N ALA A 67 2.47 4.38 0.53
CA ALA A 67 2.48 5.20 -0.68
C ALA A 67 2.52 6.70 -0.33
N GLU A 68 1.72 7.12 0.66
CA GLU A 68 1.72 8.49 1.16
C GLU A 68 3.05 8.87 1.82
N PHE A 69 3.63 7.98 2.63
CA PHE A 69 4.93 8.20 3.26
C PHE A 69 6.02 8.44 2.21
N LYS A 70 6.05 7.61 1.15
CA LYS A 70 6.97 7.81 0.02
C LYS A 70 6.70 9.13 -0.70
N ALA A 71 5.44 9.45 -0.98
CA ALA A 71 5.07 10.66 -1.70
C ALA A 71 5.47 11.94 -0.96
N LYS A 72 5.36 11.97 0.37
CA LYS A 72 5.81 13.11 1.20
C LYS A 72 7.32 13.30 1.13
N LYS A 73 8.08 12.21 1.20
CA LYS A 73 9.55 12.26 1.09
C LYS A 73 10.02 12.61 -0.31
N ASP A 74 9.38 12.04 -1.34
CA ASP A 74 9.70 12.34 -2.74
C ASP A 74 9.38 13.81 -3.08
N ALA A 75 8.37 14.43 -2.43
CA ALA A 75 8.02 15.83 -2.66
C ALA A 75 9.15 16.81 -2.29
N GLU A 76 10.02 16.46 -1.35
CA GLU A 76 11.16 17.29 -0.94
C GLU A 76 12.26 17.37 -2.01
N VAL A 77 12.34 16.36 -2.89
CA VAL A 77 13.47 16.19 -3.84
C VAL A 77 13.05 16.18 -5.31
N THR A 78 11.75 16.03 -5.60
CA THR A 78 11.26 15.87 -6.97
C THR A 78 11.09 17.21 -7.67
N VAL A 79 11.68 17.34 -8.87
CA VAL A 79 11.56 18.54 -9.70
C VAL A 79 10.23 18.53 -10.46
N ALA A 80 9.61 19.70 -10.61
CA ALA A 80 8.32 19.85 -11.31
C ALA A 80 8.30 19.29 -12.74
N ALA A 81 9.43 19.29 -13.44
CA ALA A 81 9.56 18.74 -14.80
C ALA A 81 9.34 17.21 -14.88
N ASP A 82 9.52 16.50 -13.76
CA ASP A 82 9.29 15.06 -13.66
C ASP A 82 7.84 14.71 -13.32
N LEU A 83 6.96 15.71 -13.19
CA LEU A 83 5.56 15.52 -12.86
C LEU A 83 4.68 15.52 -14.11
N ILE A 84 3.54 14.86 -14.01
CA ILE A 84 2.52 14.87 -15.05
C ILE A 84 1.15 14.99 -14.40
N SER A 85 0.18 15.60 -15.09
CA SER A 85 -1.19 15.66 -14.57
C SER A 85 -1.83 14.26 -14.51
N VAL A 86 -2.78 14.07 -13.59
CA VAL A 86 -3.55 12.83 -13.49
C VAL A 86 -4.26 12.51 -14.81
N ASP A 87 -4.76 13.52 -15.53
CA ASP A 87 -5.50 13.32 -16.78
C ASP A 87 -4.58 12.90 -17.93
N GLN A 88 -3.36 13.43 -17.99
CA GLN A 88 -2.35 12.97 -18.94
C GLN A 88 -1.87 11.55 -18.62
N MET A 89 -1.73 11.20 -17.33
CA MET A 89 -1.41 9.81 -16.94
C MET A 89 -2.55 8.86 -17.30
N ALA A 90 -3.79 9.26 -17.07
CA ALA A 90 -5.00 8.51 -17.44
C ALA A 90 -5.03 8.23 -18.95
N LYS A 91 -4.77 9.25 -19.78
CA LYS A 91 -4.64 9.09 -21.24
C LYS A 91 -3.53 8.12 -21.62
N ARG A 92 -2.35 8.25 -21.00
CA ARG A 92 -1.19 7.39 -21.30
C ARG A 92 -1.45 5.91 -20.98
N LEU A 93 -2.09 5.64 -19.85
CA LEU A 93 -2.39 4.26 -19.42
C LEU A 93 -3.74 3.74 -19.97
N LYS A 94 -4.49 4.57 -20.70
CA LYS A 94 -5.85 4.26 -21.18
C LYS A 94 -6.79 3.83 -20.03
N LEU A 95 -6.69 4.53 -18.90
CA LEU A 95 -7.49 4.29 -17.69
C LEU A 95 -8.30 5.53 -17.34
N SER A 96 -9.34 5.36 -16.52
CA SER A 96 -10.08 6.52 -15.98
C SER A 96 -9.25 7.27 -14.94
N ARG A 97 -9.57 8.56 -14.74
CA ARG A 97 -8.97 9.39 -13.68
C ARG A 97 -9.13 8.75 -12.29
N GLN A 98 -10.28 8.15 -12.00
CA GLN A 98 -10.52 7.47 -10.72
C GLN A 98 -9.61 6.25 -10.53
N SER A 99 -9.36 5.49 -11.60
CA SER A 99 -8.41 4.37 -11.57
C SER A 99 -7.00 4.84 -11.27
N ILE A 100 -6.57 6.00 -11.80
CA ILE A 100 -5.26 6.57 -11.46
C ILE A 100 -5.17 6.93 -9.97
N HIS A 101 -6.16 7.62 -9.42
CA HIS A 101 -6.20 7.93 -7.98
C HIS A 101 -6.18 6.66 -7.12
N LYS A 102 -6.92 5.63 -7.53
CA LYS A 102 -6.91 4.34 -6.86
C LYS A 102 -5.53 3.69 -6.92
N MET A 103 -4.87 3.70 -8.08
CA MET A 103 -3.52 3.15 -8.23
C MET A 103 -2.47 3.94 -7.45
N MET A 104 -2.64 5.25 -7.28
CA MET A 104 -1.81 6.07 -6.40
C MET A 104 -1.99 5.67 -4.94
N ASN A 105 -3.24 5.52 -4.48
CA ASN A 105 -3.54 5.03 -3.13
C ASN A 105 -2.99 3.61 -2.90
N ASP A 106 -3.10 2.73 -3.89
CA ASP A 106 -2.59 1.35 -3.78
C ASP A 106 -1.04 1.29 -3.90
N GLY A 107 -0.36 2.42 -4.11
CA GLY A 107 1.09 2.50 -4.28
C GLY A 107 1.63 1.93 -5.61
N LYS A 108 0.74 1.67 -6.58
CA LYS A 108 1.09 1.17 -7.91
C LYS A 108 1.61 2.26 -8.85
N ILE A 109 1.17 3.49 -8.64
CA ILE A 109 1.65 4.69 -9.32
C ILE A 109 2.32 5.56 -8.27
N ARG A 110 3.60 5.87 -8.49
CA ARG A 110 4.32 6.83 -7.64
C ARG A 110 3.83 8.23 -7.92
N TYR A 111 3.72 9.02 -6.86
CA TYR A 111 3.24 10.38 -6.90
C TYR A 111 3.94 11.21 -5.83
N VAL A 112 3.81 12.53 -5.94
CA VAL A 112 4.23 13.49 -4.93
C VAL A 112 3.10 14.46 -4.61
N PHE A 113 3.25 15.16 -3.49
CA PHE A 113 2.38 16.29 -3.14
C PHE A 113 2.98 17.59 -3.66
N VAL A 114 2.16 18.40 -4.33
CA VAL A 114 2.48 19.79 -4.71
C VAL A 114 1.34 20.65 -4.18
N GLY A 115 1.57 21.32 -3.05
CA GLY A 115 0.49 21.87 -2.24
C GLY A 115 -0.49 20.76 -1.84
N ASP A 116 -1.79 20.99 -2.04
CA ASP A 116 -2.85 20.01 -1.73
C ASP A 116 -3.14 19.03 -2.88
N ILE A 117 -2.41 19.12 -3.98
CA ILE A 117 -2.65 18.31 -5.17
C ILE A 117 -1.64 17.16 -5.24
N ARG A 118 -2.13 15.97 -5.59
CA ARG A 118 -1.29 14.80 -5.84
C ARG A 118 -1.00 14.67 -7.32
N LEU A 119 0.28 14.68 -7.67
CA LEU A 119 0.73 14.57 -9.06
C LEU A 119 1.57 13.30 -9.27
N PRO A 120 1.21 12.44 -10.23
CA PRO A 120 2.01 11.28 -10.56
C PRO A 120 3.36 11.66 -11.18
N LEU A 121 4.38 10.84 -10.92
CA LEU A 121 5.65 10.93 -11.62
C LEU A 121 5.48 10.54 -13.11
N LYS A 122 6.16 11.25 -14.01
CA LYS A 122 6.15 10.96 -15.45
C LYS A 122 6.80 9.63 -15.76
N LYS A 123 7.89 9.28 -15.06
CA LYS A 123 8.56 7.98 -15.15
C LYS A 123 8.04 7.07 -14.05
N GLN A 124 7.21 6.11 -14.44
CA GLN A 124 6.71 5.07 -13.56
C GLN A 124 7.55 3.81 -13.76
N SER A 125 8.15 3.30 -12.68
CA SER A 125 8.56 1.89 -12.62
C SER A 125 7.33 1.13 -12.19
N LEU A 126 6.49 0.70 -13.14
CA LEU A 126 5.40 -0.22 -12.82
C LEU A 126 6.05 -1.49 -12.30
N ALA A 127 5.95 -1.73 -11.00
CA ALA A 127 6.35 -3.01 -10.42
C ALA A 127 5.40 -4.06 -10.97
N HIS A 128 5.81 -4.71 -12.07
CA HIS A 128 5.21 -5.97 -12.47
C HIS A 128 5.50 -6.97 -11.35
N LYS A 129 4.44 -7.40 -10.66
CA LYS A 129 4.47 -8.64 -9.89
C LYS A 129 4.34 -9.80 -10.86
#